data_AF-A0AAD9U6J9-F1
#
_entry.id   AF-A0AAD9U6J9-F1
#
_cell.length_a   1.000
_cell.length_b   1.000
_cell.length_c   1.000
_cell.angle_alpha   90.00
_cell.angle_beta   90.00
_cell.angle_gamma   90.00
#
_symmetry.space_group_name_H-M   'P 1'
#
loop_
_entity.id
_entity.type
_entity.pdbx_description
1 polymer ?
#
loop_
_entity_poly.entity_id
_entity_poly.type
_entity_poly.pdbx_seq_one_letter_code
_entity_poly.pdbx_strand_id
1 'polypeptide(L)'
;MGFQLYTELPGHLFTLNSCFDSVKPESYDALIIPGGQFVELLSVDDKVIITKFAEAGKPIATSCHSQLLVAAAGLLKGKKCTAFPSLKPIIELAGGVWWEQPGIQLVFDIIACLKDGNILSSIGWPAHGEYLNVLLHSMGAKILKTREISMLFLCGDYVEDYEMNVPFRALQVPGGRSPELLVMDENVVGLVKKFIDNDFTKSLLQLDKENGF
;
A
#
# COMPACT_ATOMS: atom_id res chain seq x y z
N MET A 1 -20.94 17.94 -9.45
CA MET A 1 -20.63 16.54 -9.81
C MET A 1 -19.13 16.24 -9.92
N GLY A 2 -18.25 17.18 -10.30
CA GLY A 2 -16.82 16.87 -10.55
C GLY A 2 -15.90 16.57 -9.35
N PHE A 3 -16.31 16.88 -8.10
CA PHE A 3 -15.49 16.66 -6.88
C PHE A 3 -16.02 15.56 -5.96
N GLN A 4 -16.97 14.74 -6.44
CA GLN A 4 -17.62 13.73 -5.60
C GLN A 4 -16.80 12.43 -5.45
N LEU A 5 -15.73 12.28 -6.24
CA LEU A 5 -14.80 11.14 -6.17
C LEU A 5 -13.41 11.64 -5.75
N TYR A 6 -12.39 11.42 -6.58
CA TYR A 6 -11.03 11.87 -6.37
C TYR A 6 -10.64 12.90 -7.43
N THR A 7 -9.68 13.77 -7.08
CA THR A 7 -9.00 14.65 -8.04
C THR A 7 -7.77 13.92 -8.54
N GLU A 8 -7.57 13.89 -9.86
CA GLU A 8 -6.35 13.36 -10.46
C GLU A 8 -5.37 14.50 -10.74
N LEU A 9 -4.12 14.31 -10.33
CA LEU A 9 -3.02 15.22 -10.59
C LEU A 9 -1.85 14.40 -11.19
N PRO A 10 -1.00 15.00 -12.03
CA PRO A 10 0.22 14.36 -12.48
C PRO A 10 1.08 13.91 -11.29
N GLY A 11 1.39 12.62 -11.25
CA GLY A 11 2.38 12.06 -10.33
C GLY A 11 3.76 11.97 -10.97
N HIS A 12 4.63 11.18 -10.35
CA HIS A 12 5.96 10.89 -10.86
C HIS A 12 5.94 10.03 -12.13
N LEU A 13 6.91 10.26 -13.01
CA LEU A 13 7.20 9.36 -14.11
C LEU A 13 7.94 8.13 -13.57
N PHE A 14 7.34 6.95 -13.72
CA PHE A 14 7.94 5.71 -13.27
C PHE A 14 8.72 5.05 -14.42
N THR A 15 10.03 4.85 -14.22
CA THR A 15 10.88 4.22 -15.24
C THR A 15 10.68 2.71 -15.25
N LEU A 16 10.36 2.16 -16.42
CA LEU A 16 10.23 0.71 -16.60
C LEU A 16 11.61 0.04 -16.56
N ASN A 17 11.69 -1.13 -15.94
CA ASN A 17 12.92 -1.91 -15.82
C ASN A 17 12.91 -3.21 -16.66
N SER A 18 11.81 -3.49 -17.37
CA SER A 18 11.64 -4.68 -18.21
C SER A 18 10.69 -4.38 -19.38
N CYS A 19 10.84 -5.11 -20.48
CA CYS A 19 9.95 -5.04 -21.64
C CYS A 19 8.84 -6.09 -21.51
N PHE A 20 7.61 -5.71 -21.85
CA PHE A 20 6.44 -6.60 -21.79
C PHE A 20 6.64 -7.88 -22.60
N ASP A 21 7.20 -7.79 -23.82
CA ASP A 21 7.41 -8.93 -24.72
C ASP A 21 8.41 -9.97 -24.17
N SER A 22 9.24 -9.58 -23.21
CA SER A 22 10.23 -10.46 -22.59
C SER A 22 9.71 -11.17 -21.32
N VAL A 23 8.53 -10.79 -20.84
CA VAL A 23 7.95 -11.32 -19.59
C VAL A 23 7.49 -12.77 -19.79
N LYS A 24 8.03 -13.66 -18.95
CA LYS A 24 7.58 -15.06 -18.85
C LYS A 24 6.87 -15.24 -17.50
N PRO A 25 5.53 -15.35 -17.45
CA PRO A 25 4.76 -15.46 -16.20
C PRO A 25 5.23 -16.60 -15.27
N GLU A 26 5.83 -17.63 -15.85
CA GLU A 26 6.36 -18.79 -15.14
C GLU A 26 7.54 -18.40 -14.23
N SER A 27 8.27 -17.33 -14.57
CA SER A 27 9.48 -16.85 -13.87
C SER A 27 9.21 -15.95 -12.66
N TYR A 28 7.95 -15.64 -12.36
CA TYR A 28 7.56 -14.75 -11.26
C TYR A 28 6.71 -15.49 -10.24
N ASP A 29 6.91 -15.26 -8.94
CA ASP A 29 6.13 -15.94 -7.89
C ASP A 29 4.74 -15.34 -7.67
N ALA A 30 4.55 -14.07 -8.03
CA ALA A 30 3.29 -13.35 -7.86
C ALA A 30 3.11 -12.27 -8.94
N LEU A 31 1.86 -11.85 -9.12
CA LEU A 31 1.48 -10.72 -9.96
C LEU A 31 0.92 -9.60 -9.09
N ILE A 32 1.45 -8.39 -9.26
CA ILE A 32 0.93 -7.17 -8.64
C ILE A 32 0.29 -6.32 -9.72
N ILE A 33 -0.95 -5.89 -9.51
CA ILE A 33 -1.67 -5.00 -10.41
C ILE A 33 -2.09 -3.75 -9.63
N PRO A 34 -1.40 -2.61 -9.80
CA PRO A 34 -1.82 -1.37 -9.17
C PRO A 34 -3.13 -0.85 -9.77
N GLY A 35 -3.81 0.04 -9.06
CA GLY A 35 -4.95 0.77 -9.61
C GLY A 35 -4.52 1.98 -10.44
N GLY A 36 -5.48 2.85 -10.74
CA GLY A 36 -5.30 4.00 -11.63
C GLY A 36 -5.95 3.76 -13.00
N GLN A 37 -5.94 4.77 -13.86
CA GLN A 37 -6.72 4.74 -15.11
C GLN A 37 -6.21 3.73 -16.15
N PHE A 38 -4.94 3.35 -16.10
CA PHE A 38 -4.34 2.43 -17.07
C PHE A 38 -5.08 1.08 -17.16
N VAL A 39 -5.77 0.69 -16.09
CA VAL A 39 -6.53 -0.57 -16.05
C VAL A 39 -7.72 -0.55 -17.00
N GLU A 40 -8.32 0.61 -17.27
CA GLU A 40 -9.40 0.73 -18.24
C GLU A 40 -8.87 0.50 -19.65
N LEU A 41 -7.74 1.12 -19.99
CA LEU A 41 -7.05 0.93 -21.28
C LEU A 41 -6.63 -0.53 -21.48
N LEU A 42 -6.00 -1.15 -20.48
CA LEU A 42 -5.57 -2.54 -20.59
C LEU A 42 -6.72 -3.54 -20.49
N SER A 43 -7.95 -3.13 -20.13
CA SER A 43 -9.07 -4.05 -19.96
C SER A 43 -9.58 -4.65 -21.27
N VAL A 44 -9.25 -4.05 -22.42
CA VAL A 44 -9.64 -4.57 -23.74
C VAL A 44 -8.61 -5.52 -24.37
N ASP A 45 -7.36 -5.51 -23.89
CA ASP A 45 -6.26 -6.29 -24.45
C ASP A 45 -6.30 -7.78 -24.04
N ASP A 46 -5.35 -8.58 -24.54
CA ASP A 46 -5.24 -9.98 -24.14
C ASP A 46 -4.93 -10.13 -22.64
N LYS A 47 -5.72 -10.96 -21.94
CA LYS A 47 -5.61 -11.24 -20.50
C LYS A 47 -4.74 -12.47 -20.19
N VAL A 48 -3.95 -12.95 -21.17
CA VAL A 48 -3.06 -14.11 -21.05
C VAL A 48 -2.15 -14.07 -19.83
N ILE A 49 -1.60 -12.90 -19.44
CA ILE A 49 -0.73 -12.84 -18.27
C ILE A 49 -1.50 -13.19 -16.98
N ILE A 50 -2.61 -12.49 -16.71
CA ILE A 50 -3.38 -12.68 -15.46
C ILE A 50 -3.92 -14.11 -15.36
N THR A 51 -4.43 -14.64 -16.48
CA THR A 51 -4.94 -16.02 -16.54
C THR A 51 -3.83 -17.04 -16.27
N LYS A 52 -2.61 -16.88 -16.82
CA LYS A 52 -1.47 -17.75 -16.50
C LYS A 52 -1.09 -17.75 -15.01
N PHE A 53 -1.10 -16.59 -14.36
CA PHE A 53 -0.87 -16.53 -12.91
C PHE A 53 -1.99 -17.23 -12.13
N ALA A 54 -3.24 -17.09 -12.59
CA ALA A 54 -4.39 -17.72 -11.97
C ALA A 54 -4.36 -19.25 -12.09
N GLU A 55 -4.06 -19.77 -13.28
CA GLU A 55 -3.91 -21.20 -13.57
C GLU A 55 -2.78 -21.84 -12.75
N ALA A 56 -1.67 -21.12 -12.59
CA ALA A 56 -0.55 -21.55 -11.76
C ALA A 56 -0.82 -21.46 -10.24
N GLY A 57 -1.99 -20.95 -9.82
CA GLY A 57 -2.33 -20.76 -8.41
C GLY A 57 -1.47 -19.72 -7.70
N LYS A 58 -0.75 -18.87 -8.46
CA LYS A 58 0.15 -17.85 -7.92
C LYS A 58 -0.65 -16.67 -7.38
N PRO A 59 -0.19 -16.00 -6.30
CA PRO A 59 -0.85 -14.80 -5.78
C PRO A 59 -1.00 -13.70 -6.84
N ILE A 60 -2.21 -13.17 -6.97
CA ILE A 60 -2.55 -12.02 -7.79
C ILE A 60 -3.05 -10.94 -6.84
N ALA A 61 -2.24 -9.91 -6.66
CA ALA A 61 -2.49 -8.85 -5.69
C ALA A 61 -2.94 -7.57 -6.39
N THR A 62 -4.20 -7.20 -6.16
CA THR A 62 -4.89 -6.08 -6.81
C THR A 62 -5.23 -4.99 -5.82
N SER A 63 -5.28 -3.75 -6.31
CA SER A 63 -5.74 -2.60 -5.56
C SER A 63 -6.59 -1.65 -6.40
N CYS A 64 -7.56 -0.99 -5.76
CA CYS A 64 -8.32 0.11 -6.37
C CYS A 64 -9.08 -0.34 -7.64
N HIS A 65 -8.77 0.18 -8.82
CA HIS A 65 -9.52 -0.12 -10.06
C HIS A 65 -9.07 -1.41 -10.77
N SER A 66 -7.96 -2.03 -10.35
CA SER A 66 -7.38 -3.22 -11.03
C SER A 66 -8.27 -4.46 -11.02
N GLN A 67 -9.30 -4.51 -10.17
CA GLN A 67 -10.31 -5.56 -10.21
C GLN A 67 -11.05 -5.63 -11.56
N LEU A 68 -11.06 -4.55 -12.33
CA LEU A 68 -11.57 -4.53 -13.69
C LEU A 68 -10.84 -5.56 -14.58
N LEU A 69 -9.52 -5.69 -14.45
CA LEU A 69 -8.75 -6.65 -15.24
C LEU A 69 -9.04 -8.09 -14.82
N VAL A 70 -9.25 -8.33 -13.52
CA VAL A 70 -9.63 -9.65 -12.99
C VAL A 70 -11.04 -10.04 -13.45
N ALA A 71 -11.96 -9.07 -13.49
CA ALA A 71 -13.30 -9.25 -14.03
C ALA A 71 -13.25 -9.58 -15.53
N ALA A 72 -12.50 -8.81 -16.31
CA ALA A 72 -12.32 -9.02 -17.75
C ALA A 72 -11.67 -10.38 -18.06
N ALA A 73 -10.79 -10.87 -17.19
CA ALA A 73 -10.20 -12.20 -17.28
C ALA A 73 -11.15 -13.35 -16.88
N GLY A 74 -12.38 -13.05 -16.43
CA GLY A 74 -13.37 -14.06 -16.01
C GLY A 74 -13.05 -14.73 -14.67
N LEU A 75 -12.17 -14.15 -13.86
CA LEU A 75 -11.61 -14.78 -12.67
C LEU A 75 -12.39 -14.47 -11.38
N LEU A 76 -13.45 -13.67 -11.44
CA LEU A 76 -14.23 -13.26 -10.26
C LEU A 76 -15.37 -14.21 -9.88
N LYS A 77 -15.73 -15.18 -10.72
CA LYS A 77 -16.89 -16.04 -10.48
C LYS A 77 -16.74 -16.81 -9.15
N GLY A 78 -17.65 -16.54 -8.20
CA GLY A 78 -17.66 -17.13 -6.86
C GLY A 78 -16.56 -16.60 -5.92
N LYS A 79 -15.76 -15.62 -6.34
CA LYS A 79 -14.69 -15.03 -5.53
C LYS A 79 -15.18 -13.85 -4.74
N LYS A 80 -14.79 -13.79 -3.47
CA LYS A 80 -15.00 -12.65 -2.60
C LYS A 80 -13.85 -11.66 -2.75
N CYS A 81 -14.16 -10.43 -3.16
CA CYS A 81 -13.17 -9.41 -3.47
C CYS A 81 -13.62 -8.03 -2.98
N THR A 82 -12.67 -7.12 -2.79
CA THR A 82 -12.92 -5.68 -2.64
C THR A 82 -12.17 -4.90 -3.72
N ALA A 83 -12.45 -3.61 -3.84
CA ALA A 83 -11.84 -2.72 -4.82
C ALA A 83 -12.16 -1.27 -4.47
N PHE A 84 -11.79 -0.33 -5.33
CA PHE A 84 -12.34 1.02 -5.25
C PHE A 84 -13.89 0.95 -5.37
N PRO A 85 -14.68 1.71 -4.60
CA PRO A 85 -16.13 1.47 -4.46
C PRO A 85 -16.93 1.46 -5.77
N SER A 86 -16.50 2.22 -6.79
CA SER A 86 -17.18 2.22 -8.10
C SER A 86 -17.10 0.87 -8.84
N LEU A 87 -16.20 -0.04 -8.44
CA LEU A 87 -16.06 -1.36 -9.05
C LEU A 87 -17.03 -2.40 -8.48
N LYS A 88 -17.79 -2.07 -7.43
CA LYS A 88 -18.77 -2.99 -6.85
C LYS A 88 -19.72 -3.60 -7.91
N PRO A 89 -20.38 -2.82 -8.80
CA PRO A 89 -21.24 -3.38 -9.82
C PRO A 89 -20.49 -4.30 -10.79
N ILE A 90 -19.25 -3.97 -11.14
CA ILE A 90 -18.42 -4.79 -12.05
C ILE A 90 -18.10 -6.15 -11.40
N ILE A 91 -17.75 -6.15 -10.12
CA ILE A 91 -17.46 -7.39 -9.37
C ILE A 91 -18.72 -8.28 -9.32
N GLU A 92 -19.87 -7.69 -8.97
CA GLU A 92 -21.13 -8.42 -8.86
C GLU A 92 -21.60 -8.96 -10.23
N LEU A 93 -21.53 -8.15 -11.30
CA LEU A 93 -21.88 -8.56 -12.66
C LEU A 93 -20.94 -9.66 -13.21
N ALA A 94 -19.68 -9.67 -12.80
CA ALA A 94 -18.72 -10.74 -13.12
C ALA A 94 -18.91 -12.01 -12.27
N GLY A 95 -19.94 -12.05 -11.40
CA GLY A 95 -20.26 -13.19 -10.55
C GLY A 95 -19.42 -13.28 -9.28
N GLY A 96 -18.71 -12.22 -8.91
CA GLY A 96 -17.99 -12.10 -7.64
C GLY A 96 -18.89 -11.62 -6.50
N VAL A 97 -18.38 -11.77 -5.27
CA VAL A 97 -19.03 -11.32 -4.04
C VAL A 97 -18.33 -10.08 -3.54
N TRP A 98 -19.02 -8.95 -3.53
CA TRP A 98 -18.50 -7.71 -2.96
C TRP A 98 -18.25 -7.87 -1.46
N TRP A 99 -17.02 -7.56 -1.04
CA TRP A 99 -16.68 -7.39 0.36
C TRP A 99 -16.44 -5.93 0.68
N GLU A 100 -17.23 -5.44 1.64
CA GLU A 100 -17.09 -4.11 2.20
C GLU A 100 -16.32 -4.19 3.51
N GLN A 101 -15.25 -3.40 3.62
CA GLN A 101 -14.53 -3.28 4.87
C GLN A 101 -15.39 -2.48 5.87
N PRO A 102 -15.69 -3.03 7.06
CA PRO A 102 -16.46 -2.32 8.06
C PRO A 102 -15.67 -1.17 8.69
N GLY A 103 -16.38 -0.13 9.12
CA GLY A 103 -15.81 0.94 9.97
C GLY A 103 -15.01 2.01 9.23
N ILE A 104 -15.08 2.10 7.91
CA ILE A 104 -14.43 3.19 7.16
C ILE A 104 -15.22 4.49 7.37
N GLN A 105 -14.60 5.49 7.99
CA GLN A 105 -15.10 6.87 8.06
C GLN A 105 -14.19 7.84 7.31
N LEU A 106 -12.88 7.55 7.31
CA LEU A 106 -11.83 8.35 6.70
C LEU A 106 -10.94 7.46 5.80
N VAL A 107 -10.17 8.10 4.93
CA VAL A 107 -9.20 7.42 4.05
C VAL A 107 -8.20 6.58 4.84
N PHE A 108 -7.84 7.00 6.05
CA PHE A 108 -6.89 6.29 6.92
C PHE A 108 -7.47 5.03 7.58
N ASP A 109 -8.79 4.88 7.59
CA ASP A 109 -9.44 3.66 8.09
C ASP A 109 -9.35 2.53 7.07
N ILE A 110 -8.99 2.81 5.81
CA ILE A 110 -8.80 1.80 4.76
C ILE A 110 -7.49 1.05 5.04
N ILE A 111 -7.60 -0.08 5.72
CA ILE A 111 -6.44 -0.83 6.21
C ILE A 111 -6.43 -2.29 5.77
N ALA A 112 -7.53 -2.82 5.23
CA ALA A 112 -7.65 -4.25 4.99
C ALA A 112 -7.21 -4.65 3.57
N CYS A 113 -6.62 -5.84 3.49
CA CYS A 113 -6.46 -6.58 2.24
C CYS A 113 -7.16 -7.94 2.39
N LEU A 114 -8.14 -8.21 1.53
CA LEU A 114 -8.87 -9.47 1.52
C LEU A 114 -8.15 -10.48 0.62
N LYS A 115 -7.95 -11.70 1.11
CA LYS A 115 -7.48 -12.84 0.32
C LYS A 115 -8.60 -13.88 0.14
N ASP A 116 -8.90 -14.25 -1.10
CA ASP A 116 -9.74 -15.39 -1.47
C ASP A 116 -9.00 -16.29 -2.46
N GLY A 117 -8.55 -17.45 -1.99
CA GLY A 117 -7.65 -18.33 -2.74
C GLY A 117 -6.35 -17.61 -3.06
N ASN A 118 -6.06 -17.42 -4.35
CA ASN A 118 -4.89 -16.72 -4.84
C ASN A 118 -5.16 -15.25 -5.23
N ILE A 119 -6.39 -14.74 -5.09
CA ILE A 119 -6.70 -13.33 -5.34
C ILE A 119 -6.62 -12.56 -4.03
N LEU A 120 -5.77 -11.53 -4.00
CA LEU A 120 -5.62 -10.59 -2.89
C LEU A 120 -6.12 -9.24 -3.38
N SER A 121 -7.00 -8.58 -2.63
CA SER A 121 -7.65 -7.34 -3.08
C SER A 121 -7.73 -6.29 -1.97
N SER A 122 -7.46 -5.03 -2.31
CA SER A 122 -7.57 -3.90 -1.40
C SER A 122 -8.30 -2.72 -2.04
N ILE A 123 -8.91 -1.86 -1.22
CA ILE A 123 -9.68 -0.70 -1.70
C ILE A 123 -8.74 0.33 -2.36
N GLY A 124 -7.53 0.50 -1.85
CA GLY A 124 -6.57 1.46 -2.40
C GLY A 124 -5.26 1.53 -1.62
N TRP A 125 -4.47 2.55 -1.97
CA TRP A 125 -3.13 2.79 -1.42
C TRP A 125 -3.03 2.91 0.12
N PRO A 126 -4.06 3.34 0.88
CA PRO A 126 -3.93 3.38 2.34
C PRO A 126 -3.77 1.98 2.95
N ALA A 127 -4.28 0.94 2.30
CA ALA A 127 -4.17 -0.45 2.75
C ALA A 127 -2.84 -1.13 2.35
N HIS A 128 -1.87 -0.40 1.78
CA HIS A 128 -0.62 -1.00 1.29
C HIS A 128 0.19 -1.76 2.37
N GLY A 129 0.09 -1.36 3.64
CA GLY A 129 0.71 -2.09 4.74
C GLY A 129 0.20 -3.54 4.84
N GLU A 130 -1.12 -3.72 4.97
CA GLU A 130 -1.72 -5.05 5.05
C GLU A 130 -1.66 -5.79 3.70
N TYR A 131 -1.79 -5.06 2.59
CA TYR A 131 -1.60 -5.63 1.25
C TYR A 131 -0.24 -6.33 1.10
N LEU A 132 0.84 -5.64 1.46
CA LEU A 132 2.19 -6.21 1.41
C LEU A 132 2.34 -7.37 2.42
N ASN A 133 1.76 -7.23 3.62
CA ASN A 133 1.75 -8.27 4.63
C ASN A 133 1.11 -9.57 4.11
N VAL A 134 -0.11 -9.49 3.56
CA VAL A 134 -0.85 -10.64 3.01
C VAL A 134 -0.13 -11.23 1.80
N LEU A 135 0.44 -10.39 0.94
CA LEU A 135 1.20 -10.85 -0.23
C LEU A 135 2.45 -11.63 0.17
N LEU A 136 3.29 -11.06 1.05
CA LEU A 136 4.52 -11.71 1.51
C LEU A 136 4.24 -13.05 2.20
N HIS A 137 3.25 -13.11 3.10
CA HIS A 137 2.85 -14.35 3.75
C HIS A 137 2.27 -15.36 2.74
N SER A 138 1.59 -14.90 1.69
CA SER A 138 1.11 -15.78 0.60
C SER A 138 2.24 -16.40 -0.21
N MET A 139 3.42 -15.79 -0.22
CA MET A 139 4.65 -16.34 -0.82
C MET A 139 5.51 -17.12 0.19
N GLY A 140 5.01 -17.36 1.41
CA GLY A 140 5.72 -18.12 2.44
C GLY A 140 6.76 -17.32 3.23
N ALA A 141 6.78 -15.99 3.11
CA ALA A 141 7.65 -15.16 3.92
C ALA A 141 7.29 -15.25 5.41
N LYS A 142 8.30 -15.14 6.27
CA LYS A 142 8.15 -15.10 7.73
C LYS A 142 8.86 -13.87 8.27
N ILE A 143 8.15 -13.08 9.05
CA ILE A 143 8.72 -11.92 9.75
C ILE A 143 9.06 -12.35 11.18
N LEU A 144 10.35 -12.39 11.49
CA LEU A 144 10.84 -12.77 12.81
C LEU A 144 10.94 -11.54 13.70
N LYS A 145 10.43 -11.65 14.94
CA LYS A 145 10.55 -10.61 15.96
C LYS A 145 11.17 -11.14 17.22
N THR A 146 12.03 -10.33 17.82
CA THR A 146 12.61 -10.57 19.15
C THR A 146 12.02 -9.64 20.22
N ARG A 147 11.32 -8.58 19.81
CA ARG A 147 10.63 -7.62 20.68
C ARG A 147 9.53 -6.87 19.91
N GLU A 148 8.71 -6.12 20.62
CA GLU A 148 7.86 -5.11 19.98
C GLU A 148 8.69 -3.99 19.36
N ILE A 149 8.26 -3.56 18.18
CA ILE A 149 8.87 -2.49 17.40
C ILE A 149 7.83 -1.38 17.28
N SER A 150 8.23 -0.17 17.66
CA SER A 150 7.49 1.07 17.49
C SER A 150 8.34 2.04 16.67
N MET A 151 7.68 2.87 15.86
CA MET A 151 8.34 3.81 14.95
C MET A 151 7.59 5.14 14.97
N LEU A 152 8.33 6.23 14.97
CA LEU A 152 7.82 7.59 14.94
C LEU A 152 8.34 8.28 13.68
N PHE A 153 7.43 8.82 12.88
CA PHE A 153 7.72 9.66 11.74
C PHE A 153 7.56 11.12 12.14
N LEU A 154 8.58 11.92 11.86
CA LEU A 154 8.52 13.37 11.96
C LEU A 154 8.33 13.93 10.54
N CYS A 155 7.19 14.59 10.29
CA CYS A 155 6.89 15.16 8.98
C CYS A 155 6.39 16.61 9.12
N GLY A 156 6.36 17.35 8.02
CA GLY A 156 5.78 18.70 7.98
C GLY A 156 5.17 18.97 6.61
N ASP A 157 4.70 20.20 6.41
CA ASP A 157 4.18 20.62 5.12
C ASP A 157 5.24 20.48 4.02
N TYR A 158 4.80 20.07 2.83
CA TYR A 158 5.66 19.80 1.68
C TYR A 158 6.69 18.67 1.86
N VAL A 159 6.45 17.74 2.80
CA VAL A 159 7.20 16.48 2.84
C VAL A 159 7.10 15.76 1.50
N GLU A 160 8.22 15.18 1.06
CA GLU A 160 8.28 14.43 -0.20
C GLU A 160 7.36 13.19 -0.10
N ASP A 161 6.54 12.97 -1.14
CA ASP A 161 5.42 12.05 -1.10
C ASP A 161 5.86 10.58 -1.03
N TYR A 162 6.95 10.20 -1.70
CA TYR A 162 7.55 8.87 -1.65
C TYR A 162 8.30 8.63 -0.34
N GLU A 163 9.09 9.60 0.13
CA GLU A 163 9.81 9.53 1.41
C GLU A 163 8.86 9.39 2.60
N MET A 164 7.63 9.87 2.46
CA MET A 164 6.59 9.65 3.45
C MET A 164 5.88 8.31 3.24
N ASN A 165 5.25 8.10 2.07
CA ASN A 165 4.33 6.97 1.90
C ASN A 165 5.02 5.62 1.76
N VAL A 166 6.15 5.53 1.06
CA VAL A 166 6.83 4.24 0.82
C VAL A 166 7.30 3.61 2.13
N PRO A 167 8.14 4.28 2.96
CA PRO A 167 8.59 3.68 4.20
C PRO A 167 7.46 3.53 5.21
N PHE A 168 6.52 4.49 5.31
CA PHE A 168 5.41 4.40 6.26
C PHE A 168 4.56 3.15 6.04
N ARG A 169 4.24 2.82 4.77
CA ARG A 169 3.46 1.61 4.44
C ARG A 169 4.29 0.33 4.56
N ALA A 170 5.55 0.35 4.12
CA ALA A 170 6.43 -0.81 4.24
C ALA A 170 6.64 -1.23 5.71
N LEU A 171 6.72 -0.25 6.61
CA LEU A 171 6.93 -0.47 8.04
C LEU A 171 5.65 -0.87 8.81
N GLN A 172 4.49 -0.92 8.15
CA GLN A 172 3.28 -1.52 8.71
C GLN A 172 3.30 -3.06 8.60
N VAL A 173 4.05 -3.61 7.64
CA VAL A 173 4.11 -5.07 7.36
C VAL A 173 4.62 -5.90 8.54
N PRO A 174 5.63 -5.46 9.32
CA PRO A 174 6.15 -6.29 10.41
C PRO A 174 5.11 -6.67 11.48
N GLY A 175 3.90 -6.10 11.53
CA GLY A 175 2.83 -6.52 12.44
C GLY A 175 3.02 -6.07 13.90
N GLY A 176 3.73 -4.96 14.12
CA GLY A 176 3.85 -4.28 15.41
C GLY A 176 2.78 -3.20 15.59
N ARG A 177 3.00 -2.26 16.52
CA ARG A 177 2.21 -1.03 16.57
C ARG A 177 2.40 -0.28 15.25
N SER A 178 1.29 0.13 14.61
CA SER A 178 1.36 0.96 13.40
C SER A 178 2.26 2.17 13.64
N PRO A 179 3.12 2.56 12.68
CA PRO A 179 3.97 3.73 12.83
C PRO A 179 3.15 4.97 13.18
N GLU A 180 3.66 5.76 14.13
CA GLU A 180 3.03 7.01 14.54
C GLU A 180 3.54 8.17 13.70
N LEU A 181 2.65 9.09 13.38
CA LEU A 181 2.97 10.29 12.62
C LEU A 181 2.84 11.52 13.52
N LEU A 182 3.93 12.26 13.65
CA LEU A 182 3.95 13.57 14.30
C LEU A 182 4.17 14.65 13.24
N VAL A 183 3.15 15.50 13.05
CA VAL A 183 3.21 16.63 12.12
C VAL A 183 3.77 17.85 12.82
N MET A 184 4.82 18.42 12.26
CA MET A 184 5.38 19.71 12.65
C MET A 184 4.61 20.82 11.92
N ASP A 185 3.76 21.53 12.63
CA ASP A 185 3.20 22.82 12.20
C ASP A 185 3.99 23.99 12.81
N GLU A 186 3.67 25.24 12.45
CA GLU A 186 4.35 26.43 13.00
C GLU A 186 4.31 26.49 14.54
N ASN A 187 3.29 25.90 15.18
CA ASN A 187 3.17 25.83 16.65
C ASN A 187 4.08 24.75 17.25
N VAL A 188 4.29 23.63 16.55
CA VAL A 188 5.15 22.51 16.94
C VAL A 188 6.64 22.80 16.66
N VAL A 189 6.97 23.55 15.60
CA VAL A 189 8.35 23.99 15.32
C VAL A 189 8.94 24.78 16.49
N GLY A 190 8.15 25.64 17.14
CA GLY A 190 8.55 26.35 18.35
C GLY A 190 8.81 25.44 19.55
N LEU A 191 8.09 24.32 19.65
CA LEU A 191 8.24 23.32 20.70
C LEU A 191 9.45 22.41 20.45
N VAL A 192 9.70 22.02 19.20
CA VAL A 192 10.87 21.21 18.83
C VAL A 192 12.15 22.02 18.91
N LYS A 193 12.14 23.32 18.55
CA LYS A 193 13.28 24.21 18.87
C LYS A 193 13.55 24.23 20.37
N LYS A 194 12.52 24.40 21.21
CA LYS A 194 12.67 24.31 22.68
C LYS A 194 13.15 22.94 23.15
N PHE A 195 12.79 21.84 22.48
CA PHE A 195 13.20 20.49 22.85
C PHE A 195 14.67 20.25 22.48
N ILE A 196 15.07 20.60 21.26
CA ILE A 196 16.47 20.58 20.78
C ILE A 196 17.32 21.49 21.67
N ASP A 197 16.88 22.71 21.96
CA ASP A 197 17.63 23.65 22.80
C ASP A 197 17.75 23.16 24.26
N ASN A 198 16.79 22.38 24.78
CA ASN A 198 16.84 21.87 26.16
C ASN A 198 17.57 20.53 26.34
N ASP A 199 17.58 19.65 25.33
CA ASP A 199 18.21 18.32 25.43
C ASP A 199 19.58 18.23 24.73
N PHE A 200 19.80 18.97 23.63
CA PHE A 200 21.11 18.98 22.96
C PHE A 200 22.16 19.71 23.82
N THR A 201 21.74 20.76 24.53
CA THR A 201 22.63 21.50 25.44
C THR A 201 22.98 20.71 26.70
N LYS A 202 22.08 19.86 27.20
CA LYS A 202 22.35 19.01 28.38
C LYS A 202 23.25 17.83 28.05
N SER A 203 23.10 17.22 26.87
CA SER A 203 23.93 16.07 26.47
C SER A 203 25.37 16.46 26.10
N LEU A 204 25.60 17.62 25.47
CA LEU A 204 26.95 18.15 25.22
C LEU A 204 27.69 18.54 26.52
N LEU A 205 27.00 19.17 27.47
CA LEU A 205 27.61 19.54 28.77
C LEU A 205 27.92 18.34 29.67
N GLN A 206 27.29 17.18 29.43
CA GLN A 206 27.56 15.95 30.18
C GLN A 206 28.70 15.14 29.54
N LEU A 207 28.83 15.18 28.20
CA LEU A 207 29.95 14.58 27.45
C LEU A 207 31.29 15.31 27.66
N ASP A 208 31.29 16.65 27.84
CA ASP A 208 32.51 17.41 28.15
C ASP A 208 33.02 17.16 29.58
N LYS A 209 32.13 16.88 30.54
CA LYS A 209 32.53 16.59 31.93
C LYS A 209 33.09 15.18 32.14
N GLU A 210 32.72 14.22 31.28
CA GLU A 210 33.23 12.84 31.36
C GLU A 210 34.53 12.62 30.59
N ASN A 211 34.88 13.49 29.62
CA ASN A 211 36.06 13.33 28.77
C ASN A 211 37.21 14.32 29.03
N GLY A 212 37.06 15.28 29.95
CA GLY A 212 38.18 16.09 30.46
C GLY A 212 39.05 16.71 29.37
N PHE A 213 38.48 17.67 28.63
CA PHE A 213 39.23 18.69 27.90
C PHE A 213 39.04 20.06 28.55
#